data_AF-Q4CKA2-F1
#
_entry.id   AF-Q4CKA2-F1
#
_cell.length_a   1.000
_cell.length_b   1.000
_cell.length_c   1.000
_cell.angle_alpha   90.00
_cell.angle_beta   90.00
_cell.angle_gamma   90.00
#
_symmetry.space_group_name_H-M   'P 1'
#
loop_
_entity.id
_entity.type
_entity.pdbx_description
1 polymer ?
#
loop_
_entity_poly.entity_id
_entity_poly.type
_entity_poly.pdbx_seq_one_letter_code
_entity_poly.pdbx_strand_id
1 'polypeptide(L)'
;HTWINLSSLFAANLKEYVPSTNIGLVHSFFRVMDGYIQSFAVPKPQPGQPVMSPERAEILEKCITPLFFMSVIWSLGATCDEGSREKFSDMLRTVAQGNNHADSLPAEGLVYDYCFVYSAVPEDEEQPRWVHWDDLCDTCEIGRMTKFEDVMVPTIDNTRQKYVLQHLLTQKVNVVAVGPTGTGKTVSVSDLVLGGLPDRFLGLTFTFSPQTKAGVLQNSLMSKFDKRRSHVFGAPIGKHFVVFIDDANLPQKERYGAQPPLELLRQLLGHGGFYNFTGGIRWNAIIDTSFVMAMGPPGGSRTQVSNRLMRYLNYVSFPEMSEVSKRTILNTILKGGLSQRGVKSEVIDLSSK
;
A
#
# COMPACT_ATOMS: atom_id res chain seq x y z
N HIS A 1 -24.46 -7.27 8.28
CA HIS A 1 -25.35 -6.12 8.02
C HIS A 1 -24.73 -4.79 8.47
N THR A 2 -24.30 -4.63 9.74
CA THR A 2 -23.70 -3.39 10.26
C THR A 2 -22.51 -2.88 9.43
N TRP A 3 -21.61 -3.76 9.02
CA TRP A 3 -20.44 -3.41 8.19
C TRP A 3 -20.78 -2.89 6.79
N ILE A 4 -21.80 -3.47 6.14
CA ILE A 4 -22.23 -3.00 4.82
C ILE A 4 -22.81 -1.59 4.96
N ASN A 5 -23.61 -1.35 6.01
CA ASN A 5 -24.17 -0.03 6.31
C ASN A 5 -23.06 1.00 6.57
N LEU A 6 -22.03 0.62 7.34
CA LEU A 6 -20.88 1.48 7.59
C LEU A 6 -20.13 1.82 6.30
N SER A 7 -19.85 0.83 5.46
CA SER A 7 -19.19 1.06 4.16
C SER A 7 -20.02 1.96 3.24
N SER A 8 -21.34 1.80 3.22
CA SER A 8 -22.22 2.66 2.41
C SER A 8 -22.34 4.08 2.96
N LEU A 9 -22.34 4.24 4.29
CA LEU A 9 -22.38 5.55 4.94
C LEU A 9 -21.13 6.37 4.58
N PHE A 10 -19.96 5.73 4.61
CA PHE A 10 -18.71 6.36 4.23
C PHE A 10 -18.66 6.67 2.74
N ALA A 11 -18.97 5.71 1.86
CA ALA A 11 -18.95 5.91 0.42
C ALA A 11 -19.88 7.05 -0.06
N ALA A 12 -20.97 7.33 0.67
CA ALA A 12 -21.89 8.42 0.32
C ALA A 12 -21.39 9.83 0.68
N ASN A 13 -20.48 9.96 1.65
CA ASN A 13 -20.05 11.24 2.21
C ASN A 13 -18.59 11.61 1.91
N LEU A 14 -17.84 10.65 1.36
CA LEU A 14 -16.40 10.76 1.14
C LEU A 14 -16.09 10.80 -0.35
N LYS A 15 -15.12 11.63 -0.72
CA LYS A 15 -14.55 11.67 -2.05
C LYS A 15 -13.31 10.78 -2.09
N GLU A 16 -13.31 9.88 -3.07
CA GLU A 16 -12.20 8.95 -3.31
C GLU A 16 -11.39 9.41 -4.52
N TYR A 17 -10.09 9.14 -4.55
CA TYR A 17 -9.28 9.40 -5.75
C TYR A 17 -9.72 8.56 -6.95
N VAL A 18 -10.09 7.30 -6.68
CA VAL A 18 -10.61 6.36 -7.66
C VAL A 18 -11.79 5.65 -7.01
N PRO A 19 -12.97 5.60 -7.66
CA PRO A 19 -14.15 4.96 -7.10
C PRO A 19 -13.92 3.50 -6.70
N SER A 20 -14.27 3.16 -5.48
CA SER A 20 -14.19 1.82 -4.93
C SER A 20 -15.52 1.07 -5.05
N THR A 21 -15.61 -0.10 -4.42
CA THR A 21 -16.87 -0.86 -4.30
C THR A 21 -17.04 -1.31 -2.86
N ASN A 22 -18.24 -1.21 -2.31
CA ASN A 22 -18.51 -1.57 -0.91
C ASN A 22 -18.00 -2.97 -0.55
N ILE A 23 -18.25 -3.97 -1.41
CA ILE A 23 -17.77 -5.33 -1.19
C ILE A 23 -16.23 -5.42 -1.24
N GLY A 24 -15.59 -4.66 -2.15
CA GLY A 24 -14.13 -4.58 -2.22
C GLY A 24 -13.52 -3.97 -0.96
N LEU A 25 -14.17 -2.95 -0.37
CA LEU A 25 -13.74 -2.35 0.90
C LEU A 25 -13.85 -3.34 2.06
N VAL A 26 -14.93 -4.12 2.12
CA VAL A 26 -15.09 -5.18 3.15
C VAL A 26 -13.99 -6.23 3.02
N HIS A 27 -13.69 -6.71 1.81
CA HIS A 27 -12.56 -7.62 1.61
C HIS A 27 -11.21 -6.97 1.96
N SER A 28 -11.05 -5.68 1.67
CA SER A 28 -9.85 -4.94 2.01
C SER A 28 -9.63 -4.89 3.52
N PHE A 29 -10.69 -4.64 4.29
CA PHE A 29 -10.66 -4.68 5.76
C PHE A 29 -10.16 -6.03 6.27
N PHE A 30 -10.76 -7.13 5.83
CA PHE A 30 -10.35 -8.46 6.29
C PHE A 30 -8.89 -8.76 5.94
N ARG A 31 -8.40 -8.39 4.75
CA ARG A 31 -6.99 -8.59 4.39
C ARG A 31 -6.02 -7.80 5.28
N VAL A 32 -6.38 -6.58 5.67
CA VAL A 32 -5.57 -5.78 6.61
C VAL A 32 -5.59 -6.43 8.00
N MET A 33 -6.77 -6.79 8.49
CA MET A 33 -6.95 -7.39 9.81
C MET A 33 -6.27 -8.77 9.91
N ASP A 34 -6.41 -9.61 8.89
CA ASP A 34 -5.77 -10.92 8.79
C ASP A 34 -4.25 -10.80 8.91
N GLY A 35 -3.66 -9.77 8.28
CA GLY A 35 -2.23 -9.51 8.41
C GLY A 35 -1.81 -9.22 9.86
N TYR A 36 -2.59 -8.41 10.58
CA TYR A 36 -2.31 -8.13 11.99
C TYR A 36 -2.50 -9.38 12.85
N ILE A 37 -3.60 -10.12 12.69
CA ILE A 37 -3.85 -11.36 13.43
C ILE A 37 -2.73 -12.39 13.16
N GLN A 38 -2.29 -12.53 11.92
CA GLN A 38 -1.20 -13.44 11.56
C GLN A 38 0.14 -13.08 12.21
N SER A 39 0.39 -11.81 12.55
CA SER A 39 1.62 -11.45 13.27
C SER A 39 1.67 -12.03 14.69
N PHE A 40 0.52 -12.38 15.27
CA PHE A 40 0.43 -13.06 16.57
C PHE A 40 0.60 -14.57 16.47
N ALA A 41 0.64 -15.15 15.26
CA ALA A 41 0.91 -16.57 15.11
C ALA A 41 2.36 -16.92 15.51
N VAL A 42 2.55 -18.12 16.06
CA VAL A 42 3.88 -18.64 16.38
C VAL A 42 4.70 -18.75 15.08
N PRO A 43 5.92 -18.17 15.01
CA PRO A 43 6.76 -18.30 13.82
C PRO A 43 7.13 -19.77 13.58
N LYS A 44 6.78 -20.32 12.41
CA LYS A 44 7.07 -21.71 12.01
C LYS A 44 6.63 -22.74 13.08
N PRO A 45 5.32 -22.89 13.35
CA PRO A 45 4.84 -23.82 14.36
C PRO A 45 5.22 -25.25 13.96
N GLN A 46 5.64 -26.07 14.93
CA GLN A 46 5.87 -27.49 14.69
C GLN A 46 4.53 -28.21 14.46
N PRO A 47 4.50 -29.34 13.72
CA PRO A 47 3.27 -30.12 13.54
C PRO A 47 2.62 -30.45 14.90
N GLY A 48 1.36 -30.05 15.08
CA GLY A 48 0.60 -30.27 16.32
C GLY A 48 0.69 -29.15 17.36
N GLN A 49 1.58 -28.16 17.19
CA GLN A 49 1.58 -26.97 18.02
C GLN A 49 0.40 -26.04 17.66
N PRO A 50 -0.22 -25.37 18.65
CA PRO A 50 -1.25 -24.39 18.37
C PRO A 50 -0.67 -23.23 17.54
N VAL A 51 -1.47 -22.70 16.62
CA VAL A 51 -1.07 -21.58 15.75
C VAL A 51 -0.73 -20.33 16.57
N MET A 52 -1.34 -20.17 17.75
CA MET A 52 -1.14 -19.06 18.67
C MET A 52 -0.97 -19.60 20.09
N SER A 53 0.08 -19.17 20.80
CA SER A 53 0.28 -19.51 22.21
C SER A 53 -0.70 -18.73 23.10
N PRO A 54 -1.00 -19.22 24.32
CA PRO A 54 -1.86 -18.50 25.27
C PRO A 54 -1.38 -17.07 25.55
N GLU A 55 -0.08 -16.85 25.73
CA GLU A 55 0.52 -15.53 25.97
C GLU A 55 0.28 -14.58 24.79
N ARG A 56 0.48 -15.07 23.55
CA ARG A 56 0.21 -14.29 22.33
C ARG A 56 -1.26 -13.94 22.17
N ALA A 57 -2.15 -14.84 22.59
CA ALA A 57 -3.59 -14.61 22.59
C ALA A 57 -4.00 -13.50 23.58
N GLU A 58 -3.38 -13.47 24.77
CA GLU A 58 -3.61 -12.40 25.76
C GLU A 58 -3.14 -11.03 25.25
N ILE A 59 -1.98 -10.98 24.56
CA ILE A 59 -1.51 -9.75 23.94
C ILE A 59 -2.45 -9.30 22.82
N LEU A 60 -2.91 -10.25 21.98
CA LEU A 60 -3.88 -9.96 20.93
C LEU A 60 -5.18 -9.39 21.51
N GLU A 61 -5.68 -9.92 22.62
CA GLU A 61 -6.88 -9.42 23.29
C GLU A 61 -6.75 -7.93 23.68
N LYS A 62 -5.56 -7.52 24.15
CA LYS A 62 -5.26 -6.11 24.47
C LYS A 62 -5.14 -5.24 23.22
N CYS A 63 -4.72 -5.82 22.09
CA CYS A 63 -4.45 -5.11 20.84
C CYS A 63 -5.63 -5.11 19.85
N ILE A 64 -6.63 -5.98 20.03
CA ILE A 64 -7.63 -6.27 19.00
C ILE A 64 -8.43 -5.04 18.58
N THR A 65 -8.80 -4.19 19.55
CA THR A 65 -9.63 -3.01 19.30
C THR A 65 -8.85 -1.91 18.55
N PRO A 66 -7.64 -1.50 18.97
CA PRO A 66 -6.82 -0.61 18.16
C PRO A 66 -6.47 -1.16 16.76
N LEU A 67 -6.19 -2.47 16.65
CA LEU A 67 -5.90 -3.12 15.36
C LEU A 67 -7.12 -3.17 14.44
N PHE A 68 -8.32 -3.32 15.00
CA PHE A 68 -9.57 -3.16 14.27
C PHE A 68 -9.66 -1.74 13.68
N PHE A 69 -9.38 -0.70 14.48
CA PHE A 69 -9.40 0.68 13.99
C PHE A 69 -8.34 0.94 12.93
N MET A 70 -7.11 0.46 13.12
CA MET A 70 -6.07 0.48 12.08
C MET A 70 -6.56 -0.18 10.79
N SER A 71 -7.26 -1.31 10.91
CA SER A 71 -7.81 -2.02 9.76
C SER A 71 -8.90 -1.24 9.06
N VAL A 72 -9.77 -0.54 9.79
CA VAL A 72 -10.81 0.34 9.22
C VAL A 72 -10.19 1.55 8.50
N ILE A 73 -9.23 2.22 9.14
CA ILE A 73 -8.51 3.38 8.58
C ILE A 73 -7.81 2.98 7.28
N TRP A 74 -7.08 1.87 7.29
CA TRP A 74 -6.26 1.41 6.17
C TRP A 74 -6.98 0.49 5.17
N SER A 75 -8.32 0.47 5.20
CA SER A 75 -9.14 -0.18 4.19
C SER A 75 -10.24 0.72 3.65
N LEU A 76 -11.13 1.22 4.52
CA LEU A 76 -12.24 2.10 4.13
C LEU A 76 -11.74 3.55 4.00
N GLY A 77 -10.91 4.00 4.94
CA GLY A 77 -10.30 5.33 4.88
C GLY A 77 -9.20 5.47 3.82
N ALA A 78 -8.59 4.36 3.42
CA ALA A 78 -7.45 4.34 2.50
C ALA A 78 -7.80 4.74 1.05
N THR A 79 -9.08 4.93 0.72
CA THR A 79 -9.53 5.44 -0.60
C THR A 79 -9.66 6.97 -0.64
N CYS A 80 -9.77 7.60 0.54
CA CYS A 80 -10.12 9.01 0.68
C CYS A 80 -9.06 9.95 0.11
N ASP A 81 -9.54 11.05 -0.48
CA ASP A 81 -8.76 12.26 -0.71
C ASP A 81 -8.56 13.06 0.59
N GLU A 82 -7.77 14.13 0.52
CA GLU A 82 -7.32 14.91 1.68
C GLU A 82 -8.50 15.45 2.50
N GLY A 83 -9.42 16.17 1.87
CA GLY A 83 -10.59 16.73 2.55
C GLY A 83 -11.55 15.66 3.07
N SER A 84 -11.56 14.47 2.46
CA SER A 84 -12.37 13.35 2.94
C SER A 84 -11.70 12.61 4.10
N ARG A 85 -10.38 12.68 4.27
CA ARG A 85 -9.70 12.10 5.44
C ARG A 85 -10.11 12.81 6.73
N GLU A 86 -10.26 14.13 6.71
CA GLU A 86 -10.78 14.90 7.85
C GLU A 86 -12.20 14.41 8.23
N LYS A 87 -13.11 14.41 7.26
CA LYS A 87 -14.49 13.93 7.46
C LYS A 87 -14.54 12.48 7.94
N PHE A 88 -13.72 11.61 7.36
CA PHE A 88 -13.64 10.21 7.76
C PHE A 88 -13.17 10.06 9.20
N SER A 89 -12.15 10.83 9.60
CA SER A 89 -11.65 10.85 10.98
C SER A 89 -12.78 11.19 11.96
N ASP A 90 -13.52 12.27 11.70
CA ASP A 90 -14.62 12.71 12.57
C ASP A 90 -15.76 11.70 12.62
N MET A 91 -16.13 11.12 11.48
CA MET A 91 -17.16 10.09 11.43
C MET A 91 -16.72 8.82 12.17
N LEU A 92 -15.47 8.39 12.02
CA LEU A 92 -14.94 7.21 12.70
C LEU A 92 -14.91 7.43 14.23
N ARG A 93 -14.50 8.63 14.67
CA ARG A 93 -14.53 9.03 16.08
C ARG A 93 -15.95 9.04 16.63
N THR A 94 -16.91 9.57 15.89
CA THR A 94 -18.34 9.57 16.26
C THR A 94 -18.86 8.14 16.45
N VAL A 95 -18.53 7.25 15.51
CA VAL A 95 -18.91 5.83 15.59
C VAL A 95 -18.23 5.15 16.78
N ALA A 96 -16.95 5.42 17.02
CA ALA A 96 -16.21 4.87 18.17
C ALA A 96 -16.83 5.33 19.50
N GLN A 97 -17.14 6.63 19.63
CA GLN A 97 -17.78 7.19 20.81
C GLN A 97 -19.17 6.58 21.06
N GLY A 98 -20.00 6.48 20.01
CA GLY A 98 -21.33 5.88 20.10
C GLY A 98 -21.31 4.39 20.48
N ASN A 99 -20.16 3.71 20.37
CA ASN A 99 -19.97 2.31 20.75
C ASN A 99 -19.00 2.14 21.94
N ASN A 100 -18.73 3.19 22.73
CA ASN A 100 -17.85 3.16 23.91
C ASN A 100 -16.40 2.71 23.63
N HIS A 101 -15.87 3.07 22.46
CA HIS A 101 -14.50 2.77 22.04
C HIS A 101 -13.67 4.04 21.74
N ALA A 102 -14.09 5.21 22.24
CA ALA A 102 -13.37 6.47 22.04
C ALA A 102 -11.92 6.39 22.56
N ASP A 103 -11.70 5.76 23.72
CA ASP A 103 -10.39 5.61 24.35
C ASP A 103 -9.43 4.68 23.57
N SER A 104 -9.95 3.93 22.60
CA SER A 104 -9.15 3.08 21.72
C SER A 104 -8.52 3.83 20.54
N LEU A 105 -8.83 5.13 20.39
CA LEU A 105 -8.27 6.01 19.38
C LEU A 105 -7.48 7.16 20.04
N PRO A 106 -6.44 7.70 19.38
CA PRO A 106 -5.72 8.90 19.84
C PRO A 106 -6.68 10.08 20.01
N ALA A 107 -6.58 10.86 21.08
CA ALA A 107 -7.54 11.94 21.37
C ALA A 107 -7.45 13.14 20.42
N GLU A 108 -6.25 13.42 19.89
CA GLU A 108 -5.95 14.59 19.08
C GLU A 108 -5.68 14.21 17.62
N GLY A 109 -5.59 15.22 16.75
CA GLY A 109 -5.28 15.05 15.33
C GLY A 109 -6.27 14.19 14.55
N LEU A 110 -5.88 13.84 13.33
CA LEU A 110 -6.63 12.90 12.50
C LEU A 110 -6.27 11.46 12.91
N VAL A 111 -7.22 10.54 12.76
CA VAL A 111 -6.95 9.11 12.96
C VAL A 111 -5.82 8.57 12.05
N TYR A 112 -5.54 9.26 10.94
CA TYR A 112 -4.46 8.91 10.01
C TYR A 112 -3.06 9.35 10.48
N ASP A 113 -2.96 10.19 11.51
CA ASP A 113 -1.70 10.77 11.98
C ASP A 113 -0.94 9.81 12.92
N TYR A 114 -1.56 8.68 13.26
CA TYR A 114 -1.03 7.73 14.22
C TYR A 114 -0.89 6.32 13.63
N CYS A 115 0.08 5.60 14.15
CA CYS A 115 0.27 4.17 14.00
C CYS A 115 0.04 3.49 15.34
N PHE A 116 -0.67 2.37 15.35
CA PHE A 116 -0.68 1.50 16.53
C PHE A 116 0.53 0.58 16.48
N VAL A 117 1.48 0.78 17.39
CA VAL A 117 2.67 -0.07 17.55
C VAL A 117 2.41 -1.10 18.63
N TYR A 118 2.85 -2.33 18.38
CA TYR A 118 2.68 -3.46 19.27
C TYR A 118 3.79 -4.48 19.01
N SER A 119 4.12 -5.27 20.03
CA SER A 119 4.88 -6.51 19.84
C SER A 119 3.99 -7.72 20.07
N ALA A 120 4.15 -8.73 19.21
CA ALA A 120 3.53 -10.03 19.39
C ALA A 120 4.44 -11.02 20.15
N VAL A 121 5.62 -10.57 20.58
CA VAL A 121 6.61 -11.38 21.31
C VAL A 121 6.34 -11.20 22.82
N PRO A 122 5.97 -12.26 23.56
CA PRO A 122 5.69 -12.15 24.99
C PRO A 122 6.85 -11.62 25.83
N GLU A 123 8.08 -11.81 25.36
CA GLU A 123 9.29 -11.33 26.01
C GLU A 123 9.58 -9.84 25.79
N ASP A 124 8.90 -9.19 24.84
CA ASP A 124 9.06 -7.75 24.61
C ASP A 124 8.28 -6.96 25.66
N GLU A 125 8.98 -6.12 26.43
CA GLU A 125 8.38 -5.26 27.46
C GLU A 125 7.67 -4.03 26.88
N GLU A 126 7.76 -3.81 25.56
CA GLU A 126 7.16 -2.64 24.91
C GLU A 126 5.63 -2.71 24.93
N GLN A 127 5.02 -1.75 25.64
CA GLN A 127 3.57 -1.68 25.75
C GLN A 127 2.94 -1.22 24.43
N PRO A 128 1.85 -1.87 23.99
CA PRO A 128 1.17 -1.50 22.76
C PRO A 128 0.51 -0.12 22.92
N ARG A 129 0.75 0.77 21.96
CA ARG A 129 0.32 2.16 22.05
C ARG A 129 0.18 2.81 20.69
N TRP A 130 -0.54 3.92 20.65
CA TRP A 130 -0.54 4.80 19.49
C TRP A 130 0.69 5.70 19.52
N VAL A 131 1.37 5.81 18.38
CA VAL A 131 2.49 6.74 18.15
C VAL A 131 2.18 7.62 16.97
N HIS A 132 2.65 8.85 17.00
CA HIS A 132 2.51 9.73 15.85
C HIS A 132 3.49 9.27 14.75
N TRP A 133 3.09 9.36 13.47
CA TRP A 133 3.96 8.91 12.36
C TRP A 133 5.28 9.70 12.26
N ASP A 134 5.34 10.89 12.84
CA ASP A 134 6.58 11.68 12.96
C ASP A 134 7.64 10.95 13.78
N ASP A 135 7.25 10.26 14.85
CA ASP A 135 8.16 9.45 15.69
C ASP A 135 8.75 8.25 14.93
N LEU A 136 8.06 7.81 13.87
CA LEU A 136 8.45 6.69 13.00
C LEU A 136 9.11 7.16 11.70
N CYS A 137 9.20 8.48 11.47
CA CYS A 137 9.74 9.02 10.24
C CYS A 137 11.27 9.12 10.31
N ASP A 138 11.95 8.43 9.39
CA ASP A 138 13.41 8.50 9.32
C ASP A 138 13.90 9.92 9.02
N THR A 139 15.03 10.29 9.61
CA THR A 139 15.75 11.52 9.26
C THR A 139 16.59 11.31 7.99
N CYS A 140 16.68 12.35 7.16
CA CYS A 140 17.49 12.30 5.93
C CYS A 140 18.70 13.21 6.05
N GLU A 141 19.88 12.61 6.07
CA GLU A 141 21.14 13.33 5.94
C GLU A 141 21.67 13.19 4.51
N ILE A 142 21.74 14.31 3.78
CA ILE A 142 22.29 14.34 2.43
C ILE A 142 23.81 14.28 2.52
N GLY A 143 24.38 13.12 2.22
CA GLY A 143 25.83 12.91 2.17
C GLY A 143 26.53 13.83 1.16
N ARG A 144 27.83 14.10 1.38
CA ARG A 144 28.60 15.05 0.55
C ARG A 144 28.67 14.69 -0.94
N MET A 145 28.60 13.39 -1.24
CA MET A 145 28.69 12.84 -2.59
C MET A 145 27.32 12.44 -3.17
N THR A 146 26.24 12.60 -2.41
CA THR A 146 24.89 12.23 -2.84
C THR A 146 24.40 13.23 -3.88
N LYS A 147 24.03 12.76 -5.06
CA LYS A 147 23.42 13.61 -6.08
C LYS A 147 21.99 13.94 -5.67
N PHE A 148 21.56 15.18 -5.93
CA PHE A 148 20.21 15.63 -5.59
C PHE A 148 19.10 14.82 -6.28
N GLU A 149 19.36 14.28 -7.48
CA GLU A 149 18.41 13.42 -8.21
C GLU A 149 18.10 12.10 -7.48
N ASP A 150 19.00 11.65 -6.62
CA ASP A 150 18.87 10.41 -5.85
C ASP A 150 18.35 10.64 -4.41
N VAL A 151 18.16 11.90 -4.01
CA VAL A 151 17.71 12.24 -2.66
C VAL A 151 16.20 12.06 -2.55
N MET A 152 15.77 11.08 -1.77
CA MET A 152 14.39 10.96 -1.30
C MET A 152 14.33 11.35 0.18
N VAL A 153 13.79 12.54 0.48
CA VAL A 153 13.55 12.96 1.86
C VAL A 153 12.32 12.22 2.38
N PRO A 154 12.43 11.39 3.44
CA PRO A 154 11.29 10.77 4.09
C PRO A 154 10.32 11.84 4.59
N THR A 155 9.03 11.54 4.44
CA THR A 155 7.96 12.36 4.99
C THR A 155 7.01 11.46 5.77
N ILE A 156 6.25 12.04 6.70
CA ILE A 156 5.16 11.36 7.41
C ILE A 156 4.26 10.58 6.46
N ASP A 157 3.91 11.18 5.31
CA ASP A 157 3.12 10.53 4.28
C ASP A 157 3.82 9.27 3.74
N ASN A 158 5.07 9.41 3.29
CA ASN A 158 5.83 8.29 2.73
C ASN A 158 6.02 7.16 3.75
N THR A 159 6.35 7.48 5.00
CA THR A 159 6.49 6.51 6.10
C THR A 159 5.21 5.72 6.30
N ARG A 160 4.08 6.43 6.40
CA ARG A 160 2.75 5.84 6.58
C ARG A 160 2.33 4.96 5.41
N GLN A 161 2.45 5.44 4.17
CA GLN A 161 2.10 4.63 3.01
C GLN A 161 3.03 3.42 2.85
N LYS A 162 4.34 3.57 3.14
CA LYS A 162 5.30 2.46 3.09
C LYS A 162 4.94 1.38 4.11
N TYR A 163 4.58 1.75 5.34
CA TYR A 163 4.11 0.81 6.37
C TYR A 163 2.91 -0.02 5.86
N VAL A 164 1.87 0.65 5.35
CA VAL A 164 0.64 -0.01 4.90
C VAL A 164 0.90 -0.91 3.68
N LEU A 165 1.72 -0.43 2.74
CA LEU A 165 2.14 -1.24 1.59
C LEU A 165 2.91 -2.47 2.04
N GLN A 166 3.86 -2.34 2.95
CA GLN A 166 4.65 -3.46 3.46
C GLN A 166 3.77 -4.47 4.19
N HIS A 167 2.85 -4.00 5.02
CA HIS A 167 1.85 -4.85 5.69
C HIS A 167 1.06 -5.68 4.68
N LEU A 168 0.48 -5.05 3.65
CA LEU A 168 -0.33 -5.75 2.64
C LEU A 168 0.49 -6.69 1.74
N LEU A 169 1.64 -6.23 1.25
CA LEU A 169 2.45 -6.98 0.30
C LEU A 169 3.11 -8.21 0.95
N THR A 170 3.49 -8.13 2.22
CA THR A 170 4.01 -9.30 2.96
C THR A 170 2.96 -10.39 3.16
N GLN A 171 1.67 -10.02 3.12
CA GLN A 171 0.51 -10.92 3.12
C GLN A 171 0.11 -11.38 1.71
N LYS A 172 0.91 -11.04 0.69
CA LYS A 172 0.64 -11.37 -0.73
C LYS A 172 -0.66 -10.76 -1.26
N VAL A 173 -1.12 -9.67 -0.65
CA VAL A 173 -2.33 -8.95 -1.08
C VAL A 173 -2.01 -8.12 -2.32
N ASN A 174 -2.96 -8.07 -3.27
CA ASN A 174 -2.84 -7.18 -4.41
C ASN A 174 -3.25 -5.76 -4.01
N VAL A 175 -2.48 -4.77 -4.41
CA VAL A 175 -2.63 -3.38 -3.95
C VAL A 175 -2.72 -2.42 -5.14
N VAL A 176 -3.45 -1.33 -4.97
CA VAL A 176 -3.41 -0.16 -5.84
C VAL A 176 -3.00 1.07 -5.05
N ALA A 177 -1.84 1.62 -5.39
CA ALA A 177 -1.36 2.91 -4.93
C ALA A 177 -1.96 4.03 -5.81
N VAL A 178 -2.80 4.88 -5.24
CA VAL A 178 -3.50 5.94 -5.97
C VAL A 178 -3.13 7.31 -5.43
N GLY A 179 -2.83 8.27 -6.29
CA GLY A 179 -2.63 9.65 -5.84
C GLY A 179 -2.07 10.59 -6.91
N PRO A 180 -2.11 11.91 -6.72
CA PRO A 180 -1.63 12.91 -7.68
C PRO A 180 -0.16 12.70 -8.13
N THR A 181 0.25 13.31 -9.24
CA THR A 181 1.67 13.28 -9.64
C THR A 181 2.54 13.95 -8.56
N GLY A 182 3.78 13.48 -8.36
CA GLY A 182 4.73 14.10 -7.43
C GLY A 182 4.59 13.66 -5.97
N THR A 183 3.67 12.76 -5.63
CA THR A 183 3.47 12.27 -4.25
C THR A 183 4.43 11.13 -3.83
N GLY A 184 5.46 10.84 -4.62
CA GLY A 184 6.45 9.79 -4.32
C GLY A 184 6.00 8.34 -4.54
N LYS A 185 4.76 8.09 -5.00
CA LYS A 185 4.21 6.73 -5.26
C LYS A 185 5.19 5.77 -5.94
N THR A 186 5.68 6.13 -7.12
CA THR A 186 6.56 5.28 -7.93
C THR A 186 7.82 4.90 -7.17
N VAL A 187 8.46 5.89 -6.54
CA VAL A 187 9.69 5.69 -5.77
C VAL A 187 9.42 4.81 -4.54
N SER A 188 8.39 5.14 -3.75
CA SER A 188 8.04 4.37 -2.55
C SER A 188 7.68 2.92 -2.84
N VAL A 189 6.89 2.66 -3.89
CA VAL A 189 6.50 1.30 -4.28
C VAL A 189 7.69 0.55 -4.88
N SER A 190 8.47 1.19 -5.75
CA SER A 190 9.63 0.55 -6.38
C SER A 190 10.71 0.19 -5.35
N ASP A 191 11.01 1.09 -4.42
CA ASP A 191 11.96 0.84 -3.31
C ASP A 191 11.54 -0.40 -2.50
N LEU A 192 10.26 -0.43 -2.10
CA LEU A 192 9.71 -1.54 -1.33
C LEU A 192 9.76 -2.87 -2.11
N VAL A 193 9.36 -2.86 -3.39
CA VAL A 193 9.28 -4.07 -4.22
C VAL A 193 10.66 -4.61 -4.59
N LEU A 194 11.65 -3.75 -4.81
CA LEU A 194 12.99 -4.16 -5.24
C LEU A 194 13.94 -4.51 -4.10
N GLY A 195 13.73 -3.98 -2.89
CA GLY A 195 14.63 -4.23 -1.76
C GLY A 195 14.03 -4.12 -0.36
N GLY A 196 12.84 -3.56 -0.20
CA GLY A 196 12.23 -3.38 1.13
C GLY A 196 11.43 -4.57 1.67
N LEU A 197 11.18 -5.61 0.86
CA LEU A 197 10.45 -6.82 1.29
C LEU A 197 11.42 -7.95 1.67
N PRO A 198 11.01 -8.91 2.52
CA PRO A 198 11.84 -10.06 2.88
C PRO A 198 12.29 -10.88 1.67
N ASP A 199 13.47 -11.52 1.73
CA ASP A 199 14.12 -12.27 0.63
C ASP A 199 13.27 -13.33 -0.08
N ARG A 200 12.15 -13.76 0.53
CA ARG A 200 11.18 -14.66 -0.13
C ARG A 200 10.38 -13.96 -1.22
N PHE A 201 10.39 -12.63 -1.28
CA PHE A 201 9.73 -11.84 -2.29
C PHE A 201 10.72 -11.43 -3.38
N LEU A 202 10.29 -11.53 -4.64
CA LEU A 202 11.06 -11.13 -5.81
C LEU A 202 10.30 -10.01 -6.52
N GLY A 203 10.91 -8.83 -6.60
CA GLY A 203 10.32 -7.69 -7.28
C GLY A 203 10.41 -7.78 -8.80
N LEU A 204 9.31 -7.49 -9.49
CA LEU A 204 9.29 -7.27 -10.93
C LEU A 204 8.62 -5.92 -11.22
N THR A 205 9.23 -5.08 -12.04
CA THR A 205 8.70 -3.76 -12.37
C THR A 205 8.33 -3.65 -13.84
N PHE A 206 7.17 -3.04 -14.10
CA PHE A 206 6.64 -2.74 -15.42
C PHE A 206 6.06 -1.33 -15.39
N THR A 207 6.11 -0.64 -16.52
CA THR A 207 5.48 0.68 -16.68
C THR A 207 4.56 0.63 -17.87
N PHE A 208 3.31 1.05 -17.69
CA PHE A 208 2.36 1.16 -18.78
C PHE A 208 2.51 2.49 -19.50
N SER A 209 2.22 2.46 -20.79
CA SER A 209 2.08 3.63 -21.65
C SER A 209 0.74 3.57 -22.37
N PRO A 210 0.32 4.67 -23.04
CA PRO A 210 -0.89 4.66 -23.85
C PRO A 210 -0.90 3.55 -24.92
N GLN A 211 0.27 3.08 -25.36
CA GLN A 211 0.45 2.07 -26.40
C GLN A 211 0.68 0.65 -25.85
N THR A 212 0.69 0.43 -24.52
CA THR A 212 0.86 -0.91 -23.95
C THR A 212 -0.26 -1.83 -24.40
N LYS A 213 0.10 -2.99 -24.96
CA LYS A 213 -0.85 -4.02 -25.45
C LYS A 213 -0.83 -5.25 -24.57
N ALA A 214 -1.96 -5.96 -24.48
CA ALA A 214 -2.09 -7.18 -23.66
C ALA A 214 -1.09 -8.27 -24.05
N GLY A 215 -0.85 -8.48 -25.35
CA GLY A 215 0.13 -9.47 -25.82
C GLY A 215 1.56 -9.14 -25.39
N VAL A 216 1.94 -7.86 -25.39
CA VAL A 216 3.26 -7.41 -24.92
C VAL A 216 3.38 -7.66 -23.41
N LEU A 217 2.37 -7.27 -22.64
CA LEU A 217 2.34 -7.51 -21.19
C LEU A 217 2.43 -9.00 -20.86
N GLN A 218 1.63 -9.85 -21.52
CA GLN A 218 1.66 -11.29 -21.31
C GLN A 218 3.04 -11.86 -21.59
N ASN A 219 3.64 -11.53 -22.73
CA ASN A 219 4.97 -12.03 -23.10
C ASN A 219 6.03 -11.58 -22.09
N SER A 220 5.99 -10.32 -21.65
CA SER A 220 6.95 -9.81 -20.68
C SER A 220 6.79 -10.48 -19.31
N LEU A 221 5.56 -10.69 -18.81
CA LEU A 221 5.32 -11.46 -17.58
C LEU A 221 5.80 -12.91 -17.71
N MET A 222 5.40 -13.59 -18.78
CA MET A 222 5.75 -14.99 -19.02
C MET A 222 7.26 -15.18 -19.21
N SER A 223 7.99 -14.18 -19.70
CA SER A 223 9.46 -14.23 -19.81
C SER A 223 10.17 -14.22 -18.46
N LYS A 224 9.49 -13.77 -17.40
CA LYS A 224 10.02 -13.69 -16.02
C LYS A 224 9.55 -14.85 -15.14
N PHE A 225 8.46 -15.51 -15.50
CA PHE A 225 7.88 -16.56 -14.69
C PHE A 225 8.54 -17.92 -14.92
N ASP A 226 8.89 -18.60 -13.83
CA ASP A 226 9.42 -19.95 -13.87
C ASP A 226 8.31 -20.93 -14.24
N LYS A 227 8.61 -21.84 -15.15
CA LYS A 227 7.74 -22.99 -15.44
C LYS A 227 7.88 -24.02 -14.32
N ARG A 228 6.89 -24.11 -13.45
CA ARG A 228 6.86 -25.02 -12.29
C ARG A 228 6.47 -26.45 -12.69
N ARG A 229 5.53 -26.57 -13.63
CA ARG A 229 5.10 -27.82 -14.28
C ARG A 229 4.40 -27.47 -15.59
N SER A 230 3.87 -28.46 -16.30
CA SER A 230 3.08 -28.19 -17.51
C SER A 230 1.96 -27.20 -17.20
N HIS A 231 1.92 -26.07 -17.92
CA HIS A 231 0.90 -25.03 -17.80
C HIS A 231 0.76 -24.34 -16.44
N VAL A 232 1.76 -24.44 -15.57
CA VAL A 232 1.79 -23.72 -14.29
C VAL A 232 3.08 -22.93 -14.17
N PHE A 233 2.94 -21.63 -13.99
CA PHE A 233 4.02 -20.66 -13.97
C PHE A 233 3.93 -19.78 -12.74
N GLY A 234 5.04 -19.21 -12.30
CA GLY A 234 5.06 -18.33 -11.15
C GLY A 234 6.47 -18.07 -10.65
N ALA A 235 6.59 -17.67 -9.39
CA ALA A 235 7.89 -17.55 -8.75
C ALA A 235 8.61 -18.90 -8.62
N PRO A 236 9.95 -18.90 -8.49
CA PRO A 236 10.71 -20.08 -8.09
C PRO A 236 10.15 -20.71 -6.81
N ILE A 237 10.42 -22.00 -6.58
CA ILE A 237 9.95 -22.71 -5.38
C ILE A 237 10.40 -21.97 -4.11
N GLY A 238 9.45 -21.70 -3.20
CA GLY A 238 9.73 -21.01 -1.93
C GLY A 238 9.87 -19.49 -2.05
N LYS A 239 9.70 -18.93 -3.25
CA LYS A 239 9.68 -17.49 -3.52
C LYS A 239 8.28 -17.03 -3.92
N HIS A 240 8.06 -15.72 -3.98
CA HIS A 240 6.80 -15.09 -4.39
C HIS A 240 7.10 -13.82 -5.19
N PHE A 241 6.52 -13.66 -6.38
CA PHE A 241 6.69 -12.45 -7.17
C PHE A 241 5.79 -11.33 -6.66
N VAL A 242 6.34 -10.13 -6.51
CA VAL A 242 5.57 -8.90 -6.35
C VAL A 242 5.75 -8.07 -7.62
N VAL A 243 4.71 -8.04 -8.44
CA VAL A 243 4.71 -7.38 -9.74
C VAL A 243 4.20 -5.95 -9.58
N PHE A 244 5.11 -4.99 -9.65
CA PHE A 244 4.79 -3.58 -9.72
C PHE A 244 4.48 -3.15 -11.14
N ILE A 245 3.31 -2.54 -11.35
CA ILE A 245 2.90 -1.91 -12.59
C ILE A 245 2.68 -0.42 -12.33
N ASP A 246 3.60 0.41 -12.79
CA ASP A 246 3.48 1.86 -12.75
C ASP A 246 2.62 2.38 -13.90
N ASP A 247 2.03 3.57 -13.70
CA ASP A 247 1.16 4.25 -14.67
C ASP A 247 0.02 3.37 -15.21
N ALA A 248 -0.55 2.54 -14.33
CA ALA A 248 -1.43 1.44 -14.72
C ALA A 248 -2.72 1.89 -15.43
N ASN A 249 -3.13 3.16 -15.27
CA ASN A 249 -4.31 3.73 -15.92
C ASN A 249 -4.03 4.58 -17.17
N LEU A 250 -2.84 4.44 -17.77
CA LEU A 250 -2.51 5.06 -19.06
C LEU A 250 -2.94 4.31 -20.33
N PRO A 251 -3.07 2.96 -20.38
CA PRO A 251 -3.39 2.28 -21.64
C PRO A 251 -4.69 2.82 -22.26
N GLN A 252 -4.65 3.11 -23.57
CA GLN A 252 -5.82 3.66 -24.26
C GLN A 252 -6.99 2.67 -24.25
N LYS A 253 -8.19 3.23 -24.15
CA LYS A 253 -9.42 2.45 -24.36
C LYS A 253 -9.54 2.08 -25.83
N GLU A 254 -9.90 0.83 -26.09
CA GLU A 254 -10.30 0.40 -27.42
C GLU A 254 -11.67 0.98 -27.79
N ARG A 255 -12.12 0.74 -29.02
CA ARG A 255 -13.43 1.18 -29.55
C ARG A 255 -14.61 0.92 -28.62
N TYR A 256 -14.57 -0.16 -27.85
CA TYR A 256 -15.64 -0.57 -26.93
C TYR A 256 -15.40 -0.15 -25.47
N GLY A 257 -14.41 0.70 -25.20
CA GLY A 257 -14.13 1.23 -23.86
C GLY A 257 -13.28 0.33 -22.97
N ALA A 258 -12.90 -0.86 -23.44
CA ALA A 258 -12.05 -1.80 -22.70
C ALA A 258 -10.57 -1.39 -22.75
N GLN A 259 -9.80 -1.82 -21.74
CA GLN A 259 -8.34 -1.67 -21.69
C GLN A 259 -7.73 -3.08 -21.59
N PRO A 260 -7.36 -3.72 -22.72
CA PRO A 260 -6.95 -5.12 -22.76
C PRO A 260 -5.83 -5.51 -21.79
N PRO A 261 -4.78 -4.69 -21.58
CA PRO A 261 -3.75 -5.01 -20.57
C PRO A 261 -4.36 -5.17 -19.16
N LEU A 262 -5.32 -4.31 -18.81
CA LEU A 262 -6.02 -4.38 -17.53
C LEU A 262 -7.04 -5.52 -17.47
N GLU A 263 -7.68 -5.86 -18.58
CA GLU A 263 -8.55 -7.03 -18.66
C GLU A 263 -7.78 -8.35 -18.54
N LEU A 264 -6.54 -8.40 -19.04
CA LEU A 264 -5.63 -9.53 -18.82
C LEU A 264 -5.30 -9.69 -17.33
N LEU A 265 -4.93 -8.59 -16.65
CA LEU A 265 -4.70 -8.62 -15.20
C LEU A 265 -5.96 -8.99 -14.42
N ARG A 266 -7.12 -8.49 -14.84
CA ARG A 266 -8.40 -8.86 -14.24
C ARG A 266 -8.70 -10.35 -14.40
N GLN A 267 -8.40 -10.94 -15.57
CA GLN A 267 -8.53 -12.37 -15.79
C GLN A 267 -7.60 -13.14 -14.85
N LEU A 268 -6.34 -12.72 -14.77
CA LEU A 268 -5.32 -13.31 -13.90
C LEU A 268 -5.76 -13.29 -12.45
N LEU A 269 -6.12 -12.12 -11.90
CA LEU A 269 -6.53 -11.98 -10.50
C LEU A 269 -7.85 -12.69 -10.19
N GLY A 270 -8.76 -12.77 -11.16
CA GLY A 270 -10.07 -13.38 -10.97
C GLY A 270 -10.10 -14.90 -11.12
N HIS A 271 -9.19 -15.48 -11.92
CA HIS A 271 -9.23 -16.90 -12.30
C HIS A 271 -7.90 -17.63 -12.03
N GLY A 272 -6.88 -16.94 -11.52
CA GLY A 272 -5.57 -17.53 -11.24
C GLY A 272 -4.73 -17.82 -12.48
N GLY A 273 -4.94 -17.09 -13.59
CA GLY A 273 -4.21 -17.31 -14.83
C GLY A 273 -4.83 -16.65 -16.05
N PHE A 274 -4.32 -16.99 -17.23
CA PHE A 274 -4.83 -16.50 -18.51
C PHE A 274 -4.60 -17.51 -19.64
N TYR A 275 -5.30 -17.31 -20.76
CA TYR A 275 -5.02 -18.02 -22.01
C TYR A 275 -3.88 -17.37 -22.78
N ASN A 276 -3.10 -18.18 -23.48
CA ASN A 276 -2.11 -17.67 -24.44
C ASN A 276 -2.78 -16.95 -25.61
N PHE A 277 -2.18 -15.86 -26.08
CA PHE A 277 -2.57 -15.20 -27.33
C PHE A 277 -2.10 -15.95 -28.59
N THR A 278 -1.09 -16.82 -28.47
CA THR A 278 -0.45 -17.52 -29.58
C THR A 278 -0.28 -19.02 -29.29
N GLY A 279 -0.28 -19.85 -30.34
CA GLY A 279 -0.01 -21.30 -30.21
C GLY A 279 -1.20 -22.15 -29.77
N GLY A 280 -2.42 -21.63 -29.92
CA GLY A 280 -3.69 -22.31 -29.61
C GLY A 280 -4.28 -21.96 -28.23
N ILE A 281 -5.50 -22.42 -27.98
CA ILE A 281 -6.22 -22.18 -26.72
C ILE A 281 -5.58 -23.05 -25.63
N ARG A 282 -4.75 -22.44 -24.79
CA ARG A 282 -4.13 -23.10 -23.64
C ARG A 282 -4.18 -22.20 -22.42
N TRP A 283 -4.65 -22.75 -21.30
CA TRP A 283 -4.67 -22.08 -20.01
C TRP A 283 -3.30 -22.18 -19.35
N ASN A 284 -2.78 -21.07 -18.85
CA ASN A 284 -1.62 -21.06 -17.96
C ASN A 284 -2.07 -20.56 -16.59
N ALA A 285 -1.94 -21.42 -15.58
CA ALA A 285 -2.14 -21.02 -14.20
C ALA A 285 -0.91 -20.22 -13.72
N ILE A 286 -1.17 -19.08 -13.07
CA ILE A 286 -0.14 -18.22 -12.48
C ILE A 286 -0.25 -18.33 -10.96
N ILE A 287 0.81 -18.81 -10.33
CA ILE A 287 0.89 -19.03 -8.87
C ILE A 287 2.00 -18.19 -8.25
N ASP A 288 1.99 -18.08 -6.91
CA ASP A 288 3.05 -17.42 -6.13
C ASP A 288 3.38 -16.01 -6.66
N THR A 289 2.34 -15.24 -7.01
CA THR A 289 2.45 -13.89 -7.59
C THR A 289 1.37 -12.97 -7.02
N SER A 290 1.74 -11.75 -6.65
CA SER A 290 0.82 -10.66 -6.30
C SER A 290 1.21 -9.38 -7.04
N PHE A 291 0.27 -8.44 -7.13
CA PHE A 291 0.41 -7.22 -7.93
C PHE A 291 0.30 -5.98 -7.06
N VAL A 292 1.14 -4.99 -7.35
CA VAL A 292 0.95 -3.61 -6.91
C VAL A 292 0.84 -2.73 -8.14
N MET A 293 -0.23 -1.94 -8.24
CA MET A 293 -0.43 -1.01 -9.34
C MET A 293 -0.30 0.41 -8.81
N ALA A 294 0.45 1.29 -9.47
CA ALA A 294 0.42 2.72 -9.18
C ALA A 294 -0.33 3.46 -10.29
N MET A 295 -1.17 4.42 -9.90
CA MET A 295 -1.91 5.25 -10.83
C MET A 295 -2.27 6.62 -10.26
N GLY A 296 -2.47 7.59 -11.14
CA GLY A 296 -3.06 8.87 -10.77
C GLY A 296 -4.60 8.80 -10.73
N PRO A 297 -5.29 9.77 -10.12
CA PRO A 297 -6.73 9.92 -10.27
C PRO A 297 -7.12 10.04 -11.76
N PRO A 298 -8.30 9.56 -12.17
CA PRO A 298 -8.75 9.67 -13.56
C PRO A 298 -8.93 11.15 -13.94
N GLY A 299 -8.55 11.49 -15.17
CA GLY A 299 -8.56 12.88 -15.67
C GLY A 299 -7.45 13.14 -16.68
N GLY A 300 -7.69 14.05 -17.63
CA GLY A 300 -6.76 14.32 -18.73
C GLY A 300 -6.52 13.06 -19.58
N SER A 301 -5.26 12.61 -19.67
CA SER A 301 -4.87 11.38 -20.38
C SER A 301 -5.11 10.09 -19.58
N ARG A 302 -5.40 10.18 -18.28
CA ARG A 302 -5.58 9.03 -17.39
C ARG A 302 -7.02 8.54 -17.43
N THR A 303 -7.21 7.27 -17.73
CA THR A 303 -8.55 6.68 -17.86
C THR A 303 -9.06 6.10 -16.55
N GLN A 304 -10.38 6.01 -16.42
CA GLN A 304 -10.99 5.26 -15.33
C GLN A 304 -10.79 3.75 -15.55
N VAL A 305 -10.16 3.10 -14.57
CA VAL A 305 -10.02 1.64 -14.50
C VAL A 305 -11.34 1.00 -14.09
N SER A 306 -11.69 -0.15 -14.67
CA SER A 306 -12.94 -0.83 -14.36
C SER A 306 -12.98 -1.32 -12.91
N ASN A 307 -14.11 -1.09 -12.22
CA ASN A 307 -14.37 -1.66 -10.89
C ASN A 307 -14.29 -3.20 -10.85
N ARG A 308 -14.43 -3.86 -12.01
CA ARG A 308 -14.23 -5.32 -12.11
C ARG A 308 -12.80 -5.75 -11.82
N LEU A 309 -11.80 -4.92 -12.14
CA LEU A 309 -10.42 -5.12 -11.74
C LEU A 309 -10.19 -4.59 -10.32
N MET A 310 -10.63 -3.37 -10.05
CA MET A 310 -10.35 -2.68 -8.80
C MET A 310 -10.84 -3.43 -7.55
N ARG A 311 -11.94 -4.20 -7.64
CA ARG A 311 -12.45 -5.02 -6.52
C ARG A 311 -11.46 -6.09 -6.00
N TYR A 312 -10.44 -6.43 -6.77
CA TYR A 312 -9.40 -7.39 -6.38
C TYR A 312 -8.22 -6.74 -5.66
N LEU A 313 -8.21 -5.42 -5.51
CA LEU A 313 -7.10 -4.63 -5.00
C LEU A 313 -7.48 -3.94 -3.69
N ASN A 314 -6.57 -3.92 -2.73
CA ASN A 314 -6.65 -2.99 -1.60
C ASN A 314 -6.11 -1.63 -2.05
N TYR A 315 -6.73 -0.55 -1.58
CA TYR A 315 -6.31 0.81 -1.94
C TYR A 315 -5.30 1.33 -0.92
N VAL A 316 -4.30 2.05 -1.41
CA VAL A 316 -3.41 2.88 -0.59
C VAL A 316 -3.35 4.25 -1.26
N SER A 317 -4.03 5.23 -0.67
CA SER A 317 -4.00 6.59 -1.19
C SER A 317 -2.75 7.36 -0.75
N PHE A 318 -2.11 8.01 -1.71
CA PHE A 318 -0.98 8.92 -1.54
C PHE A 318 -1.51 10.35 -1.70
N PRO A 319 -1.73 11.06 -0.60
CA PRO A 319 -2.28 12.40 -0.65
C PRO A 319 -1.32 13.37 -1.35
N GLU A 320 -1.87 14.47 -1.86
CA GLU A 320 -1.09 15.64 -2.20
C GLU A 320 -0.24 16.07 -1.01
N MET A 321 1.01 16.41 -1.28
CA MET A 321 1.95 16.79 -0.22
C MET A 321 1.47 18.05 0.47
N SER A 322 1.39 18.00 1.80
CA SER A 322 1.10 19.18 2.61
C SER A 322 2.19 20.25 2.44
N GLU A 323 1.84 21.51 2.71
CA GLU A 323 2.82 22.60 2.73
C GLU A 323 3.94 22.38 3.76
N VAL A 324 3.61 21.71 4.87
CA VAL A 324 4.61 21.32 5.89
C VAL A 324 5.60 20.33 5.30
N SER A 325 5.11 19.27 4.64
CA SER A 325 5.96 18.27 3.98
C SER A 325 6.84 18.90 2.90
N LYS A 326 6.28 19.79 2.07
CA LYS A 326 7.04 20.53 1.04
C LYS A 326 8.17 21.36 1.66
N ARG A 327 7.88 22.10 2.74
CA ARG A 327 8.89 22.89 3.47
C ARG A 327 9.98 22.00 4.06
N THR A 328 9.63 20.89 4.68
CA THR A 328 10.60 19.92 5.21
C THR A 328 11.54 19.43 4.11
N ILE A 329 11.00 19.01 2.97
CA ILE A 329 11.80 18.54 1.82
C ILE A 329 12.74 19.64 1.33
N LEU A 330 12.22 20.84 1.06
CA LEU A 330 13.02 21.96 0.54
C LEU A 330 14.11 22.38 1.53
N ASN A 331 13.80 22.44 2.82
CA ASN A 331 14.76 22.78 3.87
C ASN A 331 15.85 21.72 4.00
N THR A 332 15.50 20.43 3.96
CA THR A 332 16.47 19.34 4.00
C THR A 332 17.41 19.39 2.79
N ILE A 333 16.87 19.61 1.58
CA ILE A 333 17.67 19.76 0.36
C ILE A 333 18.59 20.99 0.44
N LEU A 334 18.06 22.13 0.91
CA LEU A 334 18.83 23.37 1.06
C LEU A 334 19.96 23.21 2.07
N LYS A 335 19.69 22.66 3.26
CA LYS A 335 20.70 22.39 4.29
C LYS A 335 21.78 21.44 3.78
N GLY A 336 21.37 20.35 3.13
CA GLY A 336 22.30 19.40 2.52
C GLY A 336 23.19 20.05 1.46
N GLY A 337 22.61 20.86 0.57
CA GLY A 337 23.35 21.55 -0.48
C GLY A 337 24.31 22.63 0.02
N LEU A 338 23.94 23.38 1.06
CA LEU A 338 24.84 24.33 1.71
C LEU A 338 25.99 23.62 2.44
N SER A 339 25.69 22.52 3.13
CA SER A 339 26.69 21.67 3.81
C SER A 339 27.70 21.06 2.81
N GLN A 340 27.22 20.57 1.67
CA GLN A 340 28.06 20.08 0.56
C GLN A 340 29.04 21.15 0.04
N ARG A 341 28.63 22.42 0.03
CA ARG A 341 29.47 23.55 -0.40
C ARG A 341 30.38 24.11 0.70
N GLY A 342 30.39 23.51 1.90
CA GLY A 342 31.23 23.94 3.01
C GLY A 342 30.77 25.25 3.67
N VAL A 343 29.50 25.63 3.51
CA VAL A 343 28.92 26.77 4.22
C VAL A 343 28.90 26.47 5.72
N LYS A 344 29.29 27.44 6.55
CA LYS A 344 29.32 27.28 8.02
C LYS A 344 27.91 26.97 8.54
N SER A 345 27.81 26.07 9.52
CA SER A 345 26.55 25.64 10.15
C SER A 345 25.67 26.81 10.62
N GLU A 346 26.29 27.84 11.21
CA GLU A 346 25.60 29.06 11.65
C GLU A 346 24.80 29.76 10.53
N VAL A 347 25.32 29.74 9.30
CA VAL A 347 24.66 30.33 8.13
C VAL A 347 23.58 29.39 7.58
N ILE A 348 23.77 28.08 7.71
CA ILE A 348 22.78 27.06 7.32
C ILE A 348 21.55 27.15 8.22
N ASP A 349 21.72 27.36 9.52
CA ASP A 349 20.60 27.44 10.45
C ASP A 349 19.73 28.69 10.21
N LEU A 350 20.33 29.78 9.72
CA LEU A 350 19.59 30.99 9.28
C LEU A 350 18.65 30.69 8.10
N SER A 351 18.94 29.70 7.25
CA SER A 351 18.10 29.38 6.09
C SER A 351 16.85 28.58 6.45
N SER A 352 16.68 28.20 7.71
CA SER A 352 15.53 27.42 8.19
C SER A 352 14.46 28.26 8.90
N LYS A 353 14.69 29.57 9.05
CA LYS A 353 13.69 30.56 9.45
C LYS A 353 12.96 31.08 8.22
#